data_AF-A0AAJ5YSE9-F1
#
_entry.id   AF-A0AAJ5YSE9-F1
#
_cell.length_a   1.000
_cell.length_b   1.000
_cell.length_c   1.000
_cell.angle_alpha   90.00
_cell.angle_beta   90.00
_cell.angle_gamma   90.00
#
_symmetry.space_group_name_H-M   'P 1'
#
loop_
_entity.id
_entity.type
_entity.pdbx_description
1 polymer ?
#
loop_
_entity_poly.entity_id
_entity_poly.type
_entity_poly.pdbx_seq_one_letter_code
_entity_poly.pdbx_strand_id
1 'polypeptide(L)'
;MLEGAARMPIELWERIFTLLDAGDVVRICKVCLNALTDKSCSMMYQAGMSPRLWRRFCKRLEKYAPLPLLSDDFWSSADKMGHCSKRKSPSVSREVQRVVLGAERLAKRWNTYGGQPFRVQRIRAHVNRITTLKLVVGLTHANSDTTQTYTDCWLVTGSVDGYVRVWDVRKALQGSELDVSQGFNSTVDELSNSDFFADDEESDVESSKHTSTDGSISDDPAIELRRHSRACLVAEADTSGDITSIDAHFHPDTQSLRIAVGSYYSSAGCLLYELNLGTRPYILDPRASLNPPQWSGTQCVSLLGDTVGTYSSTNSAVGTYNGVIHLLDASTGTRSLLERTDRGSIATVKLLESHILAVTRTGQLEIHALPKGGATISHPPIATFALAQRALLTVAISEPSSNRCLQDFDADAKHNTSLGDPLSIVTVDQGGVSHFTMPPSSQTSFPYALPELNVRIGMHGERLIGASIGASAHRAILISNLGGVLPKCAVRSYSFRRPSDERFLPLRPTPDTALPPDVKEAYTAPTRATPLHVPPATPSGGEIRSSRPRRVDSFSSSTSTSSAAPSPSSRFDMLTESAVDESYGIICLASVRGAVWISDYGNLV
;
A
#
# COMPACT_ATOMS: atom_id res chain seq x y z
N MET A 1 -39.27 0.06 32.80
CA MET A 1 -37.93 0.04 32.19
C MET A 1 -37.36 1.45 31.97
N LEU A 2 -38.12 2.42 31.46
CA LEU A 2 -37.63 3.78 31.17
C LEU A 2 -37.18 4.59 32.42
N GLU A 3 -37.82 4.43 33.58
CA GLU A 3 -37.37 5.12 34.81
C GLU A 3 -36.00 4.63 35.34
N GLY A 4 -35.62 3.38 35.05
CA GLY A 4 -34.30 2.84 35.42
C GLY A 4 -33.18 3.40 34.54
N ALA A 5 -33.48 3.68 33.26
CA ALA A 5 -32.54 4.25 32.30
C ALA A 5 -32.08 5.66 32.68
N ALA A 6 -32.97 6.48 33.28
CA ALA A 6 -32.68 7.83 33.74
C ALA A 6 -31.68 7.91 34.92
N ARG A 7 -31.46 6.79 35.62
CA ARG A 7 -30.56 6.68 36.79
C ARG A 7 -29.25 5.96 36.47
N MET A 8 -29.07 5.50 35.23
CA MET A 8 -27.85 4.80 34.85
C MET A 8 -26.65 5.75 34.75
N PRO A 9 -25.52 5.41 35.38
CA PRO A 9 -24.31 6.21 35.29
C PRO A 9 -23.74 6.17 33.86
N ILE A 10 -23.02 7.22 33.47
CA ILE A 10 -22.47 7.39 32.12
C ILE A 10 -21.55 6.21 31.72
N GLU A 11 -20.79 5.66 32.68
CA GLU A 11 -19.88 4.54 32.48
C GLU A 11 -20.61 3.25 32.12
N LEU A 12 -21.84 3.06 32.60
CA LEU A 12 -22.65 1.90 32.26
C LEU A 12 -23.22 2.02 30.84
N TRP A 13 -23.63 3.23 30.45
CA TRP A 13 -24.00 3.52 29.05
C TRP A 13 -22.83 3.33 28.09
N GLU A 14 -21.62 3.79 28.46
CA GLU A 14 -20.41 3.52 27.67
C GLU A 14 -20.18 2.01 27.47
N ARG A 15 -20.36 1.19 28.52
CA ARG A 15 -20.23 -0.28 28.41
C ARG A 15 -21.30 -0.87 27.49
N ILE A 16 -22.55 -0.42 27.58
CA ILE A 16 -23.60 -0.86 26.67
C ILE A 16 -23.27 -0.50 25.22
N PHE A 17 -22.81 0.74 24.98
CA PHE A 17 -22.41 1.17 23.65
C PHE A 17 -21.21 0.41 23.09
N THR A 18 -20.31 -0.14 23.92
CA THR A 18 -19.26 -1.04 23.41
C THR A 18 -19.77 -2.36 22.84
N LEU A 19 -21.03 -2.72 23.12
CA LEU A 19 -21.69 -3.91 22.54
C LEU A 19 -22.36 -3.61 21.19
N LEU A 20 -22.42 -2.35 20.78
CA LEU A 20 -23.01 -1.91 19.51
C LEU A 20 -21.91 -1.64 18.46
N ASP A 21 -22.34 -1.51 17.21
CA ASP A 21 -21.51 -0.96 16.15
C ASP A 21 -21.39 0.56 16.31
N ALA A 22 -20.26 1.13 15.88
CA ALA A 22 -20.03 2.56 16.05
C ALA A 22 -21.12 3.39 15.35
N GLY A 23 -21.58 2.95 14.18
CA GLY A 23 -22.69 3.57 13.45
C GLY A 23 -24.00 3.62 14.25
N ASP A 24 -24.31 2.58 15.04
CA ASP A 24 -25.51 2.55 15.88
C ASP A 24 -25.45 3.58 17.00
N VAL A 25 -24.29 3.70 17.64
CA VAL A 25 -24.06 4.71 18.66
C VAL A 25 -24.29 6.11 18.09
N VAL A 26 -23.83 6.39 16.86
CA VAL A 26 -24.09 7.68 16.20
C VAL A 26 -25.57 7.91 15.97
N ARG A 27 -26.30 6.89 15.50
CA ARG A 27 -27.75 6.99 15.29
C ARG A 27 -28.48 7.29 16.60
N ILE A 28 -28.12 6.59 17.67
CA ILE A 28 -28.66 6.81 19.02
C ILE A 28 -28.34 8.24 19.47
N CYS A 29 -27.11 8.71 19.32
CA CYS A 29 -26.74 10.08 19.66
C CYS A 29 -27.55 11.12 18.88
N LYS A 30 -27.79 10.92 17.58
CA LYS A 30 -28.64 11.82 16.78
C LYS A 30 -30.07 11.88 17.30
N VAL A 31 -30.67 10.72 17.62
CA VAL A 31 -32.02 10.67 18.20
C VAL A 31 -32.06 11.35 19.57
N CYS A 32 -31.09 11.07 20.44
CA CYS A 32 -31.00 11.66 21.77
C CYS A 32 -30.72 13.17 21.76
N LEU A 33 -30.01 13.68 20.74
CA LEU A 33 -29.77 15.11 20.54
C LEU A 33 -31.08 15.87 20.32
N ASN A 34 -32.04 15.26 19.63
CA ASN A 34 -33.36 15.86 19.39
C ASN A 34 -34.30 15.76 20.61
N ALA A 35 -33.92 14.99 21.64
CA ALA A 35 -34.71 14.71 22.84
C ALA A 35 -33.99 15.08 24.15
N LEU A 36 -33.12 16.10 24.13
CA LEU A 36 -32.28 16.49 25.27
C LEU A 36 -33.05 16.92 26.54
N THR A 37 -34.35 17.20 26.43
CA THR A 37 -35.21 17.49 27.59
C THR A 37 -35.45 16.26 28.46
N ASP A 38 -35.26 15.05 27.93
CA ASP A 38 -35.24 13.82 28.72
C ASP A 38 -33.83 13.57 29.30
N LYS A 39 -33.75 13.45 30.63
CA LYS A 39 -32.51 13.19 31.35
C LYS A 39 -31.82 11.90 30.88
N SER A 40 -32.58 10.88 30.49
CA SER A 40 -32.05 9.61 29.96
C SER A 40 -31.37 9.83 28.62
N CYS A 41 -32.01 10.59 27.72
CA CYS A 41 -31.46 10.95 26.42
C CYS A 41 -30.20 11.82 26.55
N SER A 42 -30.18 12.76 27.50
CA SER A 42 -28.97 13.56 27.78
C SER A 42 -27.79 12.68 28.24
N MET A 43 -28.03 11.70 29.12
CA MET A 43 -26.98 10.79 29.59
C MET A 43 -26.47 9.87 28.48
N MET A 44 -27.37 9.34 27.65
CA MET A 44 -27.02 8.53 26.48
C MET A 44 -26.21 9.35 25.46
N TYR A 45 -26.63 10.59 25.18
CA TYR A 45 -25.87 11.48 24.30
C TYR A 45 -24.45 11.75 24.84
N GLN A 46 -24.32 12.06 26.13
CA GLN A 46 -23.01 12.29 26.76
C GLN A 46 -22.12 11.04 26.72
N ALA A 47 -22.68 9.85 27.03
CA ALA A 47 -21.95 8.59 26.94
C ALA A 47 -21.48 8.30 25.52
N GLY A 48 -22.32 8.55 24.52
CA GLY A 48 -22.02 8.31 23.12
C GLY A 48 -21.03 9.33 22.52
N MET A 49 -20.86 10.48 23.15
CA MET A 49 -19.84 11.47 22.81
C MET A 49 -18.54 11.31 23.63
N SER A 50 -18.48 10.33 24.53
CA SER A 50 -17.34 10.12 25.42
C SER A 50 -16.07 9.71 24.65
N PRO A 51 -14.94 10.41 24.81
CA PRO A 51 -13.66 10.00 24.23
C PRO A 51 -13.25 8.58 24.64
N ARG A 52 -13.62 8.13 25.85
CA ARG A 52 -13.29 6.78 26.35
C ARG A 52 -13.96 5.68 25.52
N LEU A 53 -15.22 5.89 25.11
CA LEU A 53 -15.95 4.98 24.24
C LEU A 53 -15.27 4.88 22.88
N TRP A 54 -14.98 6.02 22.24
CA TRP A 54 -14.38 6.05 20.92
C TRP A 54 -12.95 5.49 20.90
N ARG A 55 -12.16 5.68 21.97
CA ARG A 55 -10.87 5.00 22.15
C ARG A 55 -11.02 3.47 22.20
N ARG A 56 -12.06 2.94 22.86
CA ARG A 56 -12.34 1.50 22.85
C ARG A 56 -12.72 1.00 21.47
N PHE A 57 -13.48 1.78 20.70
CA PHE A 57 -13.75 1.44 19.31
C PHE A 57 -12.47 1.43 18.46
N CYS A 58 -11.57 2.41 18.61
CA CYS A 58 -10.26 2.39 17.94
C CYS A 58 -9.46 1.12 18.28
N LYS A 59 -9.26 0.81 19.57
CA LYS A 59 -8.52 -0.39 20.01
C LYS A 59 -9.16 -1.69 19.50
N ARG A 60 -10.50 -1.74 19.38
CA ARG A 60 -11.22 -2.88 18.81
C ARG A 60 -10.95 -2.98 17.31
N LEU A 61 -11.03 -1.87 16.59
CA LEU A 61 -10.91 -1.76 15.14
C LEU A 61 -9.49 -2.03 14.65
N GLU A 62 -8.46 -1.55 15.36
CA GLU A 62 -7.04 -1.82 15.06
C GLU A 62 -6.70 -3.31 14.95
N LYS A 63 -7.50 -4.18 15.58
CA LYS A 63 -7.32 -5.63 15.48
C LYS A 63 -7.59 -6.16 14.07
N TYR A 64 -8.36 -5.48 13.23
CA TYR A 64 -8.77 -5.98 11.92
C TYR A 64 -8.84 -4.94 10.80
N ALA A 65 -8.67 -3.66 11.11
CA ALA A 65 -8.54 -2.59 10.14
C ALA A 65 -7.43 -1.61 10.57
N PRO A 66 -6.53 -1.24 9.66
CA PRO A 66 -5.61 -0.13 9.92
C PRO A 66 -6.37 1.17 10.11
N LEU A 67 -5.91 1.98 11.07
CA LEU A 67 -6.44 3.31 11.31
C LEU A 67 -5.49 4.36 10.72
N PRO A 68 -6.02 5.43 10.13
CA PRO A 68 -5.29 6.66 9.86
C PRO A 68 -4.51 7.15 11.08
N LEU A 69 -3.32 7.69 10.85
CA LEU A 69 -2.55 8.37 11.90
C LEU A 69 -3.26 9.68 12.26
N LEU A 70 -3.75 9.74 13.50
CA LEU A 70 -4.14 10.98 14.15
C LEU A 70 -2.90 11.54 14.86
N SER A 71 -2.61 12.83 14.69
CA SER A 71 -1.38 13.45 15.22
C SER A 71 -1.34 13.42 16.76
N ASP A 72 -0.15 13.36 17.35
CA ASP A 72 0.03 13.43 18.81
C ASP A 72 -0.50 14.77 19.38
N ASP A 73 -0.43 15.84 18.60
CA ASP A 73 -1.04 17.14 18.91
C ASP A 73 -2.56 17.05 19.03
N PHE A 74 -3.21 16.23 18.20
CA PHE A 74 -4.65 16.02 18.25
C PHE A 74 -5.08 15.36 19.58
N TRP A 75 -4.34 14.37 20.06
CA TRP A 75 -4.64 13.66 21.31
C TRP A 75 -4.19 14.42 22.56
N SER A 76 -3.02 15.05 22.54
CA SER A 76 -2.52 15.85 23.65
C SER A 76 -3.39 17.10 23.88
N SER A 77 -3.96 17.68 22.82
CA SER A 77 -4.97 18.74 22.90
C SER A 77 -6.28 18.21 23.50
N ALA A 78 -6.69 16.99 23.18
CA ALA A 78 -7.88 16.36 23.76
C ALA A 78 -7.78 16.14 25.28
N ASP A 79 -6.64 15.68 25.77
CA ASP A 79 -6.44 15.41 27.20
C ASP A 79 -6.26 16.70 28.02
N LYS A 80 -5.55 17.71 27.49
CA LYS A 80 -5.43 19.03 28.14
C LYS A 80 -6.77 19.78 28.21
N MET A 81 -7.65 19.59 27.22
CA MET A 81 -9.00 20.20 27.22
C MET A 81 -9.98 19.54 28.21
N GLY A 82 -9.68 18.35 28.74
CA GLY A 82 -10.50 17.68 29.76
C GLY A 82 -10.57 18.42 31.10
N HIS A 83 -9.71 19.41 31.34
CA HIS A 83 -9.63 20.16 32.59
C HIS A 83 -9.89 21.67 32.48
N CYS A 84 -9.94 22.24 31.27
CA CYS A 84 -10.15 23.68 31.08
C CYS A 84 -11.28 24.05 30.10
N SER A 85 -12.38 24.54 30.70
CA SER A 85 -13.41 25.43 30.13
C SER A 85 -14.55 24.83 29.29
N LYS A 86 -15.77 25.28 29.63
CA LYS A 86 -17.09 24.81 29.22
C LYS A 86 -17.51 25.10 27.75
N ARG A 87 -16.62 25.38 26.79
CA ARG A 87 -17.08 25.86 25.45
C ARG A 87 -16.42 25.35 24.16
N LYS A 88 -15.46 24.40 24.16
CA LYS A 88 -14.87 23.90 22.88
C LYS A 88 -14.59 22.38 22.79
N SER A 89 -15.34 21.54 23.52
CA SER A 89 -15.13 20.08 23.60
C SER A 89 -15.63 19.18 22.43
N PRO A 90 -16.50 19.57 21.48
CA PRO A 90 -17.07 18.61 20.53
C PRO A 90 -16.18 18.24 19.33
N SER A 91 -15.02 18.87 19.11
CA SER A 91 -14.23 18.65 17.89
C SER A 91 -13.47 17.31 17.88
N VAL A 92 -12.82 16.95 18.99
CA VAL A 92 -11.99 15.73 19.06
C VAL A 92 -12.83 14.47 18.98
N SER A 93 -13.87 14.31 19.82
CA SER A 93 -14.71 13.11 19.77
C SER A 93 -15.33 12.89 18.39
N ARG A 94 -15.73 13.97 17.70
CA ARG A 94 -16.29 13.90 16.34
C ARG A 94 -15.26 13.46 15.29
N GLU A 95 -14.00 13.84 15.45
CA GLU A 95 -12.93 13.43 14.56
C GLU A 95 -12.58 11.95 14.76
N VAL A 96 -12.41 11.50 16.01
CA VAL A 96 -12.19 10.07 16.31
C VAL A 96 -13.36 9.22 15.82
N GLN A 97 -14.58 9.70 16.03
CA GLN A 97 -15.79 9.10 15.48
C GLN A 97 -15.74 8.99 13.95
N ARG A 98 -15.34 10.05 13.24
CA ARG A 98 -15.18 10.04 11.78
C ARG A 98 -14.14 9.01 11.34
N VAL A 99 -12.98 8.95 12.00
CA VAL A 99 -11.92 7.97 11.70
C VAL A 99 -12.41 6.53 11.91
N VAL A 100 -13.05 6.24 13.05
CA VAL A 100 -13.59 4.91 13.35
C VAL A 100 -14.63 4.49 12.31
N LEU A 101 -15.60 5.36 12.01
CA LEU A 101 -16.63 5.06 11.01
C LEU A 101 -16.06 4.93 9.60
N GLY A 102 -15.06 5.74 9.25
CA GLY A 102 -14.32 5.66 7.99
C GLY A 102 -13.65 4.30 7.84
N ALA A 103 -12.89 3.88 8.85
CA ALA A 103 -12.19 2.60 8.85
C ALA A 103 -13.15 1.39 8.89
N GLU A 104 -14.29 1.46 9.60
CA GLU A 104 -15.32 0.40 9.53
C GLU A 104 -15.91 0.26 8.12
N ARG A 105 -16.24 1.39 7.46
CA ARG A 105 -16.76 1.39 6.08
C ARG A 105 -15.73 0.86 5.09
N LEU A 106 -14.48 1.30 5.22
CA LEU A 106 -13.36 0.83 4.40
C LEU A 106 -13.16 -0.68 4.58
N ALA A 107 -13.12 -1.16 5.83
CA ALA A 107 -12.98 -2.58 6.14
C ALA A 107 -14.14 -3.41 5.56
N LYS A 108 -15.38 -2.94 5.68
CA LYS A 108 -16.56 -3.59 5.06
C LYS A 108 -16.38 -3.73 3.55
N ARG A 109 -15.98 -2.64 2.88
CA ARG A 109 -15.80 -2.62 1.43
C ARG A 109 -14.67 -3.52 0.95
N TRP A 110 -13.52 -3.47 1.61
CA TRP A 110 -12.38 -4.34 1.30
C TRP A 110 -12.68 -5.82 1.58
N ASN A 111 -13.64 -6.10 2.46
CA ASN A 111 -14.12 -7.45 2.74
C ASN A 111 -15.33 -7.88 1.88
N THR A 112 -15.72 -7.07 0.89
CA THR A 112 -16.82 -7.39 -0.03
C THR A 112 -16.26 -7.88 -1.36
N TYR A 113 -16.76 -9.03 -1.85
CA TYR A 113 -16.40 -9.55 -3.17
C TYR A 113 -16.70 -8.50 -4.25
N GLY A 114 -15.70 -8.18 -5.07
CA GLY A 114 -15.83 -7.16 -6.11
C GLY A 114 -15.96 -5.74 -5.57
N GLY A 115 -15.53 -5.50 -4.33
CA GLY A 115 -15.58 -4.17 -3.69
C GLY A 115 -15.04 -3.07 -4.60
N GLN A 116 -15.87 -2.05 -4.81
CA GLN A 116 -15.58 -0.92 -5.69
C GLN A 116 -15.16 0.32 -4.89
N PRO A 117 -14.20 1.11 -5.39
CA PRO A 117 -13.81 2.39 -4.79
C PRO A 117 -14.94 3.43 -4.92
N PHE A 118 -14.88 4.49 -4.12
CA PHE A 118 -15.75 5.67 -4.28
C PHE A 118 -15.42 6.45 -5.54
N ARG A 119 -14.13 6.54 -5.83
CA ARG A 119 -13.60 7.29 -6.97
C ARG A 119 -12.43 6.57 -7.58
N VAL A 120 -12.33 6.64 -8.90
CA VAL A 120 -11.16 6.17 -9.64
C VAL A 120 -10.69 7.24 -10.59
N GLN A 121 -9.38 7.41 -10.60
CA GLN A 121 -8.70 8.36 -11.45
C GLN A 121 -7.69 7.63 -12.30
N ARG A 122 -7.70 7.89 -13.60
CA ARG A 122 -6.66 7.39 -14.51
C ARG A 122 -5.81 8.57 -14.96
N ILE A 123 -4.52 8.53 -14.64
CA ILE A 123 -3.56 9.51 -15.12
C ILE A 123 -2.49 8.84 -15.98
N ARG A 124 -2.19 9.46 -17.11
CA ARG A 124 -0.92 9.26 -17.83
C ARG A 124 0.22 9.86 -17.04
N ALA A 125 1.06 9.00 -16.45
CA ALA A 125 2.21 9.43 -15.67
C ALA A 125 3.53 9.38 -16.48
N HIS A 126 3.65 8.48 -17.45
CA HIS A 126 4.86 8.33 -18.27
C HIS A 126 4.51 8.08 -19.73
N VAL A 127 5.42 8.41 -20.63
CA VAL A 127 5.24 8.07 -22.05
C VAL A 127 5.46 6.57 -22.26
N ASN A 128 6.31 5.94 -21.45
CA ASN A 128 6.61 4.50 -21.51
C ASN A 128 6.21 3.77 -20.22
N ARG A 129 6.49 2.46 -20.20
CA ARG A 129 6.23 1.55 -19.08
C ARG A 129 6.70 2.10 -17.73
N ILE A 130 5.83 2.05 -16.73
CA ILE A 130 6.20 2.24 -15.33
C ILE A 130 6.74 0.93 -14.78
N THR A 131 7.89 1.00 -14.15
CA THR A 131 8.64 -0.13 -13.60
C THR A 131 8.55 -0.22 -12.09
N THR A 132 8.32 0.90 -11.42
CA THR A 132 8.26 1.00 -9.96
C THR A 132 7.44 2.22 -9.55
N LEU A 133 6.81 2.15 -8.39
CA LEU A 133 6.12 3.27 -7.77
C LEU A 133 6.10 3.13 -6.25
N LYS A 134 6.02 4.25 -5.54
CA LYS A 134 5.90 4.33 -4.09
C LYS A 134 4.80 5.33 -3.73
N LEU A 135 3.89 4.92 -2.86
CA LEU A 135 2.93 5.83 -2.24
C LEU A 135 3.54 6.37 -0.93
N VAL A 136 3.49 7.68 -0.76
CA VAL A 136 4.03 8.38 0.42
C VAL A 136 2.91 9.19 1.05
N VAL A 137 2.58 8.87 2.30
CA VAL A 137 1.57 9.56 3.07
C VAL A 137 2.23 10.58 3.99
N GLY A 138 1.73 11.82 3.97
CA GLY A 138 2.21 12.95 4.75
C GLY A 138 1.39 13.22 5.99
N LEU A 139 1.35 14.51 6.38
CA LEU A 139 0.60 14.95 7.56
C LEU A 139 -0.91 14.99 7.30
N THR A 140 -1.67 14.76 8.36
CA THR A 140 -3.10 15.03 8.41
C THR A 140 -3.33 16.44 8.95
N HIS A 141 -3.94 17.29 8.14
CA HIS A 141 -4.29 18.66 8.47
C HIS A 141 -5.75 18.77 8.86
N ALA A 142 -6.05 19.55 9.90
CA ALA A 142 -7.40 20.00 10.19
C ALA A 142 -7.66 21.29 9.42
N ASN A 143 -8.74 21.34 8.65
CA ASN A 143 -9.20 22.61 8.10
C ASN A 143 -9.75 23.46 9.27
N SER A 144 -9.30 24.71 9.41
CA SER A 144 -9.81 25.61 10.46
C SER A 144 -11.24 26.05 10.18
N ASP A 145 -11.61 26.08 8.91
CA ASP A 145 -12.84 26.71 8.43
C ASP A 145 -13.93 25.67 8.17
N THR A 146 -13.55 24.41 7.94
CA THR A 146 -14.47 23.27 7.83
C THR A 146 -14.12 22.21 8.86
N THR A 147 -15.09 21.46 9.37
CA THR A 147 -14.81 20.30 10.25
C THR A 147 -14.19 19.12 9.49
N GLN A 148 -13.52 19.35 8.37
CA GLN A 148 -12.90 18.31 7.55
C GLN A 148 -11.39 18.27 7.83
N THR A 149 -10.89 17.06 8.00
CA THR A 149 -9.46 16.74 7.97
C THR A 149 -9.09 16.26 6.59
N TYR A 150 -7.85 16.52 6.17
CA TYR A 150 -7.29 15.95 4.96
C TYR A 150 -5.87 15.49 5.21
N THR A 151 -5.46 14.43 4.52
CA THR A 151 -4.09 13.91 4.61
C THR A 151 -3.37 14.15 3.31
N ASP A 152 -2.15 14.68 3.39
CA ASP A 152 -1.29 14.81 2.23
C ASP A 152 -0.87 13.43 1.72
N CYS A 153 -0.90 13.24 0.40
CA CYS A 153 -0.57 11.97 -0.20
C CYS A 153 0.09 12.20 -1.56
N TRP A 154 1.28 11.61 -1.73
CA TRP A 154 2.07 11.72 -2.95
C TRP A 154 2.36 10.35 -3.53
N LEU A 155 2.32 10.28 -4.85
CA LEU A 155 2.73 9.10 -5.59
C LEU A 155 4.04 9.41 -6.30
N VAL A 156 5.06 8.59 -6.08
CA VAL A 156 6.32 8.66 -6.81
C VAL A 156 6.35 7.53 -7.84
N THR A 157 6.60 7.86 -9.11
CA THR A 157 6.62 6.89 -10.21
C THR A 157 7.95 6.92 -10.95
N GLY A 158 8.43 5.74 -11.35
CA GLY A 158 9.65 5.56 -12.14
C GLY A 158 9.38 4.73 -13.40
N SER A 159 10.03 5.09 -14.49
CA SER A 159 9.80 4.47 -15.79
C SER A 159 11.09 4.22 -16.57
N VAL A 160 10.97 3.36 -17.58
CA VAL A 160 11.98 3.17 -18.62
C VAL A 160 12.15 4.39 -19.54
N ASP A 161 11.27 5.40 -19.46
CA ASP A 161 11.49 6.70 -20.12
C ASP A 161 12.62 7.54 -19.49
N GLY A 162 13.16 7.09 -18.36
CA GLY A 162 14.25 7.74 -17.65
C GLY A 162 13.82 8.89 -16.74
N TYR A 163 12.51 9.06 -16.50
CA TYR A 163 12.00 10.08 -15.60
C TYR A 163 11.48 9.50 -14.31
N VAL A 164 11.79 10.18 -13.20
CA VAL A 164 11.08 10.03 -11.93
C VAL A 164 10.10 11.20 -11.79
N ARG A 165 8.88 10.92 -11.33
CA ARG A 165 7.81 11.92 -11.21
C ARG A 165 7.10 11.80 -9.86
N VAL A 166 6.74 12.95 -9.30
CA VAL A 166 6.00 13.07 -8.03
C VAL A 166 4.64 13.69 -8.31
N TRP A 167 3.57 13.00 -7.94
CA TRP A 167 2.19 13.37 -8.20
C TRP A 167 1.45 13.66 -6.89
N ASP A 168 0.63 14.71 -6.89
CA ASP A 168 -0.30 15.02 -5.81
C ASP A 168 -1.56 14.18 -5.98
N VAL A 169 -1.69 13.14 -5.14
CA VAL A 169 -2.79 12.16 -5.22
C VAL A 169 -4.13 12.84 -4.93
N ARG A 170 -4.15 13.79 -3.99
CA ARG A 170 -5.39 14.48 -3.61
C ARG A 170 -5.89 15.35 -4.75
N LYS A 171 -5.02 16.14 -5.38
CA LYS A 171 -5.40 16.93 -6.56
C LYS A 171 -5.86 16.05 -7.71
N ALA A 172 -5.21 14.92 -7.94
CA ALA A 172 -5.65 13.95 -8.94
C ALA A 172 -7.07 13.44 -8.63
N LEU A 173 -7.35 13.10 -7.37
CA LEU A 173 -8.68 12.67 -6.92
C LEU A 173 -9.73 13.78 -6.95
N GLN A 174 -9.37 15.07 -6.93
CA GLN A 174 -10.33 16.18 -6.99
C GLN A 174 -10.76 16.54 -8.42
N GLY A 175 -9.99 16.16 -9.44
CA GLY A 175 -10.27 16.52 -10.84
C GLY A 175 -11.45 15.73 -11.43
N SER A 176 -12.51 16.44 -11.84
CA SER A 176 -13.67 15.82 -12.51
C SER A 176 -13.36 15.28 -13.90
N GLU A 177 -12.48 15.95 -14.66
CA GLU A 177 -12.07 15.51 -16.00
C GLU A 177 -11.29 14.19 -16.01
N LEU A 178 -10.72 13.81 -14.87
CA LEU A 178 -9.88 12.62 -14.72
C LEU A 178 -10.69 11.43 -14.15
N ASP A 179 -11.89 11.70 -13.61
CA ASP A 179 -12.74 10.75 -12.89
C ASP A 179 -13.41 9.78 -13.86
N VAL A 180 -13.12 8.49 -13.72
CA VAL A 180 -13.63 7.42 -14.58
C VAL A 180 -14.65 6.52 -13.88
N SER A 181 -15.24 7.01 -12.79
CA SER A 181 -16.16 6.23 -11.95
C SER A 181 -17.43 5.79 -12.69
N GLN A 182 -17.81 6.46 -13.79
CA GLN A 182 -18.95 6.05 -14.62
C GLN A 182 -18.80 4.63 -15.21
N GLY A 183 -17.57 4.16 -15.43
CA GLY A 183 -17.30 2.82 -15.94
C GLY A 183 -17.80 1.69 -15.03
N PHE A 184 -17.96 1.95 -13.73
CA PHE A 184 -18.46 0.96 -12.76
C PHE A 184 -19.98 0.77 -12.86
N ASN A 185 -20.74 1.86 -13.07
CA ASN A 185 -22.21 1.85 -13.07
C ASN A 185 -22.79 1.12 -14.29
N SER A 186 -22.07 1.11 -15.41
CA SER A 186 -22.52 0.43 -16.66
C SER A 186 -22.64 -1.10 -16.56
N THR A 187 -22.14 -1.72 -15.48
CA THR A 187 -22.15 -3.19 -15.31
C THR A 187 -23.05 -3.67 -14.17
N VAL A 188 -23.77 -2.79 -13.48
CA VAL A 188 -24.56 -3.11 -12.27
C VAL A 188 -25.98 -2.50 -12.30
N ASP A 189 -26.49 -2.07 -13.45
CA ASP A 189 -27.92 -1.84 -13.62
C ASP A 189 -28.65 -3.19 -13.58
N GLU A 190 -28.85 -3.72 -12.36
CA GLU A 190 -30.03 -4.53 -12.03
C GLU A 190 -30.24 -4.77 -10.53
N LEU A 191 -29.28 -4.54 -9.63
CA LEU A 191 -29.49 -4.86 -8.21
C LEU A 191 -28.79 -3.88 -7.26
N SER A 192 -29.61 -3.14 -6.50
CA SER A 192 -29.31 -2.48 -5.22
C SER A 192 -28.63 -1.10 -5.23
N ASN A 193 -29.42 -0.06 -5.52
CA ASN A 193 -29.25 1.25 -4.87
C ASN A 193 -30.59 1.67 -4.26
N SER A 194 -30.91 1.08 -3.12
CA SER A 194 -31.84 1.66 -2.15
C SER A 194 -31.14 1.72 -0.80
N ASP A 195 -30.94 2.95 -0.34
CA ASP A 195 -30.95 3.40 1.05
C ASP A 195 -29.68 4.11 1.54
N PHE A 196 -29.97 5.24 2.22
CA PHE A 196 -29.10 6.11 2.98
C PHE A 196 -28.26 7.11 2.18
N PHE A 197 -28.92 8.14 1.63
CA PHE A 197 -28.80 9.56 2.04
C PHE A 197 -29.75 10.37 1.14
N ALA A 198 -30.91 10.78 1.67
CA ALA A 198 -31.74 11.83 1.09
C ALA A 198 -31.91 12.88 2.18
N ASP A 199 -31.17 13.99 2.05
CA ASP A 199 -31.54 15.26 2.65
C ASP A 199 -31.85 16.20 1.46
N ASP A 200 -32.97 16.91 1.62
CA ASP A 200 -33.67 17.73 0.64
C ASP A 200 -32.82 18.85 0.04
N GLU A 201 -32.79 18.93 -1.30
CA GLU A 201 -32.61 20.17 -2.06
C GLU A 201 -33.50 20.05 -3.32
N GLU A 202 -34.69 20.67 -3.28
CA GLU A 202 -35.47 20.97 -4.49
C GLU A 202 -34.68 21.97 -5.34
N SER A 203 -34.34 21.59 -6.57
CA SER A 203 -34.02 22.57 -7.62
C SER A 203 -34.53 22.10 -8.97
N ASP A 204 -35.22 23.03 -9.63
CA ASP A 204 -35.94 22.87 -10.87
C ASP A 204 -35.06 22.39 -12.03
N VAL A 205 -35.55 21.37 -12.71
CA VAL A 205 -34.95 20.78 -13.91
C VAL A 205 -35.29 21.67 -15.11
N GLU A 206 -34.38 22.57 -15.48
CA GLU A 206 -34.30 23.07 -16.85
C GLU A 206 -33.28 22.26 -17.65
N SER A 207 -33.83 21.50 -18.60
CA SER A 207 -33.12 20.70 -19.58
C SER A 207 -32.24 21.57 -20.49
N SER A 208 -30.93 21.58 -20.23
CA SER A 208 -29.95 21.98 -21.24
C SER A 208 -29.35 20.74 -21.91
N LYS A 209 -29.66 20.60 -23.21
CA LYS A 209 -28.99 19.69 -24.15
C LYS A 209 -27.49 19.99 -24.14
N HIS A 210 -26.71 19.30 -23.32
CA HIS A 210 -25.29 19.14 -23.58
C HIS A 210 -25.12 18.02 -24.61
N THR A 211 -24.85 18.45 -25.84
CA THR A 211 -24.29 17.63 -26.91
C THR A 211 -23.12 16.83 -26.35
N SER A 212 -23.30 15.51 -26.28
CA SER A 212 -22.24 14.53 -26.14
C SER A 212 -21.29 14.64 -27.33
N THR A 213 -20.32 15.55 -27.24
CA THR A 213 -19.08 15.37 -27.99
C THR A 213 -18.40 14.17 -27.35
N ASP A 214 -18.45 13.03 -28.04
CA ASP A 214 -17.47 11.95 -27.91
C ASP A 214 -16.09 12.61 -27.77
N GLY A 215 -15.60 12.65 -26.53
CA GLY A 215 -14.27 13.14 -26.24
C GLY A 215 -13.30 12.14 -26.85
N SER A 216 -12.86 12.39 -28.08
CA SER A 216 -11.73 11.70 -28.67
C SER A 216 -10.54 11.92 -27.73
N ILE A 217 -10.32 10.97 -26.83
CA ILE A 217 -9.13 10.89 -26.01
C ILE A 217 -7.99 10.90 -27.02
N SER A 218 -7.20 11.97 -27.01
CA SER A 218 -6.01 12.08 -27.86
C SER A 218 -5.18 10.80 -27.70
N ASP A 219 -5.05 10.01 -28.77
CA ASP A 219 -4.24 8.79 -28.76
C ASP A 219 -2.75 9.06 -28.54
N ASP A 220 -2.30 10.32 -28.61
CA ASP A 220 -0.92 10.71 -28.32
C ASP A 220 -0.66 10.72 -26.80
N PRO A 221 0.17 9.79 -26.28
CA PRO A 221 0.50 9.71 -24.87
C PRO A 221 1.23 10.96 -24.35
N ALA A 222 1.95 11.69 -25.20
CA ALA A 222 2.65 12.90 -24.79
C ALA A 222 1.68 14.05 -24.53
N ILE A 223 0.60 14.15 -25.30
CA ILE A 223 -0.46 15.16 -25.08
C ILE A 223 -1.20 14.87 -23.79
N GLU A 224 -1.55 13.60 -23.56
CA GLU A 224 -2.22 13.15 -22.34
C GLU A 224 -1.35 13.41 -21.10
N LEU A 225 -0.05 13.07 -21.16
CA LEU A 225 0.90 13.36 -20.10
C LEU A 225 0.96 14.87 -19.79
N ARG A 226 1.14 15.72 -20.81
CA ARG A 226 1.20 17.18 -20.61
C ARG A 226 -0.07 17.74 -19.95
N ARG A 227 -1.23 17.18 -20.29
CA ARG A 227 -2.52 17.58 -19.69
C ARG A 227 -2.52 17.25 -18.20
N HIS A 228 -2.18 16.01 -17.83
CA HIS A 228 -2.18 15.58 -16.44
C HIS A 228 -1.08 16.24 -15.61
N SER A 229 0.10 16.48 -16.21
CA SER A 229 1.18 17.20 -15.54
C SER A 229 0.75 18.59 -15.08
N ARG A 230 -0.09 19.29 -15.85
CA ARG A 230 -0.63 20.60 -15.45
C ARG A 230 -1.60 20.52 -14.28
N ALA A 231 -2.28 19.38 -14.09
CA ALA A 231 -3.31 19.22 -13.07
C ALA A 231 -2.73 18.80 -11.71
N CYS A 232 -1.82 17.83 -11.69
CA CYS A 232 -1.42 17.18 -10.45
C CYS A 232 0.07 16.80 -10.32
N LEU A 233 0.93 17.10 -11.30
CA LEU A 233 2.37 16.87 -11.14
C LEU A 233 2.95 17.92 -10.19
N VAL A 234 3.74 17.44 -9.21
CA VAL A 234 4.46 18.28 -8.26
C VAL A 234 5.86 18.56 -8.77
N ALA A 235 6.60 17.51 -9.15
CA ALA A 235 7.96 17.62 -9.63
C ALA A 235 8.38 16.44 -10.50
N GLU A 236 9.38 16.65 -11.35
CA GLU A 236 10.04 15.58 -12.12
C GLU A 236 11.56 15.75 -12.19
N ALA A 237 12.27 14.66 -12.51
CA ALA A 237 13.67 14.71 -12.89
C ALA A 237 14.01 13.64 -13.93
N ASP A 238 14.91 14.01 -14.85
CA ASP A 238 15.55 13.09 -15.79
C ASP A 238 16.75 12.43 -15.12
N THR A 239 16.74 11.09 -15.04
CA THR A 239 17.79 10.28 -14.43
C THR A 239 18.82 9.79 -15.46
N SER A 240 18.65 10.15 -16.74
CA SER A 240 19.49 9.74 -17.89
C SER A 240 19.58 8.23 -18.15
N GLY A 241 18.78 7.44 -17.44
CA GLY A 241 18.79 5.98 -17.49
C GLY A 241 17.46 5.44 -16.98
N ASP A 242 17.15 4.19 -17.31
CA ASP A 242 15.92 3.53 -16.90
C ASP A 242 15.79 3.48 -15.37
N ILE A 243 14.57 3.53 -14.86
CA ILE A 243 14.35 3.38 -13.42
C ILE A 243 13.94 1.95 -13.14
N THR A 244 14.57 1.29 -12.17
CA THR A 244 14.24 -0.08 -11.78
C THR A 244 13.62 -0.18 -10.39
N SER A 245 13.94 0.75 -9.50
CA SER A 245 13.43 0.74 -8.12
C SER A 245 13.42 2.15 -7.53
N ILE A 246 12.40 2.45 -6.74
CA ILE A 246 12.28 3.70 -6.00
C ILE A 246 12.00 3.38 -4.53
N ASP A 247 12.58 4.19 -3.64
CA ASP A 247 12.06 4.36 -2.29
C ASP A 247 11.94 5.85 -1.97
N ALA A 248 10.97 6.20 -1.12
CA ALA A 248 10.72 7.60 -0.78
C ALA A 248 10.13 7.74 0.62
N HIS A 249 10.57 8.76 1.33
CA HIS A 249 10.09 9.10 2.67
C HIS A 249 9.77 10.58 2.78
N PHE A 250 8.74 10.88 3.58
CA PHE A 250 8.35 12.24 3.93
C PHE A 250 8.95 12.62 5.29
N HIS A 251 9.56 13.80 5.32
CA HIS A 251 10.14 14.41 6.51
C HIS A 251 9.18 15.51 7.01
N PRO A 252 8.44 15.29 8.11
CA PRO A 252 7.42 16.23 8.58
C PRO A 252 8.02 17.57 9.05
N ASP A 253 9.21 17.54 9.67
CA ASP A 253 9.86 18.72 10.24
C ASP A 253 10.33 19.69 9.15
N THR A 254 10.91 19.16 8.07
CA THR A 254 11.42 19.95 6.93
C THR A 254 10.37 20.14 5.84
N GLN A 255 9.22 19.47 5.93
CA GLN A 255 8.22 19.38 4.87
C GLN A 255 8.86 18.99 3.53
N SER A 256 9.76 18.00 3.55
CA SER A 256 10.46 17.55 2.34
C SER A 256 10.26 16.07 2.06
N LEU A 257 10.26 15.70 0.79
CA LEU A 257 10.30 14.32 0.32
C LEU A 257 11.73 13.99 -0.08
N ARG A 258 12.30 12.94 0.52
CA ARG A 258 13.56 12.35 0.08
C ARG A 258 13.25 11.15 -0.79
N ILE A 259 13.85 11.09 -1.96
CA ILE A 259 13.55 10.09 -2.99
C ILE A 259 14.86 9.45 -3.44
N ALA A 260 14.93 8.13 -3.38
CA ALA A 260 16.05 7.35 -3.88
C ALA A 260 15.64 6.59 -5.13
N VAL A 261 16.46 6.70 -6.18
CA VAL A 261 16.16 6.15 -7.49
C VAL A 261 17.28 5.24 -7.93
N GLY A 262 16.95 3.96 -8.10
CA GLY A 262 17.82 2.94 -8.66
C GLY A 262 17.61 2.78 -10.16
N SER A 263 18.68 2.47 -10.88
CA SER A 263 18.69 2.32 -12.33
C SER A 263 19.57 1.14 -12.76
N TYR A 264 19.20 0.50 -13.87
CA TYR A 264 20.04 -0.53 -14.45
C TYR A 264 21.14 0.06 -15.33
N TYR A 265 20.80 1.06 -16.15
CA TYR A 265 21.68 1.62 -17.19
C TYR A 265 22.22 3.03 -16.89
N SER A 266 21.89 3.64 -15.75
CA SER A 266 22.42 4.96 -15.37
C SER A 266 23.92 4.92 -15.05
N SER A 267 24.55 6.11 -15.08
CA SER A 267 25.90 6.35 -14.58
C SER A 267 26.05 6.14 -13.07
N ALA A 268 24.93 6.08 -12.35
CA ALA A 268 24.87 5.89 -10.91
C ALA A 268 24.05 4.65 -10.54
N GLY A 269 24.46 3.95 -9.50
CA GLY A 269 23.67 2.86 -8.93
C GLY A 269 22.55 3.32 -8.01
N CYS A 270 22.60 4.57 -7.54
CA CYS A 270 21.46 5.23 -6.91
C CYS A 270 21.63 6.74 -7.01
N LEU A 271 20.54 7.44 -7.34
CA LEU A 271 20.44 8.90 -7.28
C LEU A 271 19.52 9.27 -6.11
N LEU A 272 19.99 10.19 -5.27
CA LEU A 272 19.21 10.74 -4.16
C LEU A 272 18.74 12.14 -4.54
N TYR A 273 17.43 12.35 -4.43
CA TYR A 273 16.77 13.62 -4.64
C TYR A 273 16.08 14.10 -3.37
N GLU A 274 15.91 15.41 -3.28
CA GLU A 274 15.05 16.04 -2.29
C GLU A 274 14.07 16.99 -2.95
N LEU A 275 12.83 16.98 -2.48
CA LEU A 275 11.76 17.87 -2.89
C LEU A 275 11.23 18.60 -1.67
N ASN A 276 11.50 19.91 -1.59
CA ASN A 276 10.90 20.75 -0.56
C ASN A 276 9.46 21.12 -0.97
N LEU A 277 8.48 20.64 -0.20
CA LEU A 277 7.06 20.84 -0.50
C LEU A 277 6.56 22.25 -0.16
N GLY A 278 7.31 23.00 0.65
CA GLY A 278 7.04 24.40 0.95
C GLY A 278 7.39 25.32 -0.21
N THR A 279 8.47 25.03 -0.94
CA THR A 279 8.89 25.83 -2.11
C THR A 279 8.27 25.34 -3.43
N ARG A 280 7.79 24.08 -3.47
CA ARG A 280 7.11 23.45 -4.62
C ARG A 280 7.89 23.59 -5.94
N PRO A 281 9.17 23.22 -6.00
CA PRO A 281 9.90 23.25 -7.26
C PRO A 281 9.33 22.19 -8.20
N TYR A 282 9.18 22.55 -9.48
CA TYR A 282 8.75 21.61 -10.53
C TYR A 282 9.86 20.58 -10.88
N ILE A 283 11.07 20.79 -10.39
CA ILE A 283 12.24 19.94 -10.63
C ILE A 283 12.76 19.42 -9.29
N LEU A 284 13.10 18.13 -9.23
CA LEU A 284 13.71 17.52 -8.04
C LEU A 284 15.16 17.97 -7.87
N ASP A 285 15.56 18.29 -6.64
CA ASP A 285 16.92 18.76 -6.33
C ASP A 285 17.85 17.54 -6.11
N PRO A 286 18.88 17.32 -6.95
CA PRO A 286 19.82 16.22 -6.77
C PRO A 286 20.71 16.46 -5.53
N ARG A 287 20.73 15.51 -4.60
CA ARG A 287 21.48 15.58 -3.35
C ARG A 287 22.76 14.77 -3.35
N ALA A 288 22.70 13.55 -3.85
CA ALA A 288 23.85 12.66 -3.85
C ALA A 288 23.72 11.58 -4.93
N SER A 289 24.84 10.94 -5.25
CA SER A 289 24.89 9.78 -6.14
C SER A 289 25.80 8.69 -5.57
N LEU A 290 25.32 7.45 -5.69
CA LEU A 290 26.10 6.25 -5.40
C LEU A 290 26.65 5.69 -6.70
N ASN A 291 27.95 5.94 -6.95
CA ASN A 291 28.64 5.51 -8.17
C ASN A 291 29.71 4.47 -7.81
N PRO A 292 29.34 3.20 -7.54
CA PRO A 292 30.32 2.19 -7.18
C PRO A 292 31.17 1.81 -8.41
N PRO A 293 32.48 1.57 -8.23
CA PRO A 293 33.40 1.31 -9.35
C PRO A 293 33.10 0.01 -10.12
N GLN A 294 32.42 -0.95 -9.49
CA GLN A 294 32.01 -2.23 -10.09
C GLN A 294 30.50 -2.38 -10.05
N TRP A 295 29.80 -1.47 -10.74
CA TRP A 295 28.35 -1.45 -10.79
C TRP A 295 27.77 -2.51 -11.74
N SER A 296 26.69 -3.17 -11.35
CA SER A 296 26.02 -4.21 -12.15
C SER A 296 24.47 -4.12 -12.14
N GLY A 297 23.96 -2.89 -12.14
CA GLY A 297 22.53 -2.57 -12.21
C GLY A 297 21.79 -2.69 -10.87
N THR A 298 20.87 -1.75 -10.61
CA THR A 298 20.10 -1.70 -9.37
C THR A 298 18.90 -2.60 -9.51
N GLN A 299 18.65 -3.41 -8.51
CA GLN A 299 17.43 -4.20 -8.44
C GLN A 299 16.45 -3.65 -7.40
N CYS A 300 16.96 -3.15 -6.28
CA CYS A 300 16.15 -2.58 -5.22
C CYS A 300 16.92 -1.51 -4.48
N VAL A 301 16.20 -0.52 -3.96
CA VAL A 301 16.71 0.55 -3.11
C VAL A 301 15.84 0.64 -1.87
N SER A 302 16.46 0.97 -0.74
CA SER A 302 15.74 1.34 0.48
C SER A 302 16.39 2.55 1.12
N LEU A 303 15.55 3.49 1.55
CA LEU A 303 15.93 4.62 2.38
C LEU A 303 15.74 4.28 3.86
N LEU A 304 16.58 4.87 4.71
CA LEU A 304 16.29 4.92 6.13
C LEU A 304 15.28 6.04 6.37
N GLY A 305 14.13 5.71 6.95
CA GLY A 305 13.18 6.72 7.42
C GLY A 305 13.80 7.50 8.58
N ASP A 306 13.56 8.82 8.65
CA ASP A 306 14.03 9.62 9.79
C ASP A 306 13.26 9.20 11.04
N THR A 307 13.94 8.53 11.96
CA THR A 307 13.54 8.46 13.36
C THR A 307 14.20 9.63 14.08
N VAL A 308 13.37 10.41 14.78
CA VAL A 308 13.81 11.59 15.53
C VAL A 308 14.91 11.18 16.50
N GLY A 309 16.14 11.66 16.27
CA GLY A 309 17.28 11.43 17.16
C GLY A 309 18.27 10.33 16.75
N THR A 310 18.17 9.73 15.55
CA THR A 310 19.16 8.71 15.15
C THR A 310 20.46 9.28 14.59
N TYR A 311 21.56 8.79 15.16
CA TYR A 311 22.95 9.03 14.75
C TYR A 311 23.42 8.13 13.59
N SER A 312 22.50 7.43 12.89
CA SER A 312 22.88 6.55 11.80
C SER A 312 23.22 7.39 10.58
N SER A 313 24.45 7.23 10.10
CA SER A 313 24.97 8.00 8.98
C SER A 313 24.57 7.39 7.63
N THR A 314 24.17 6.11 7.60
CA THR A 314 23.73 5.45 6.35
C THR A 314 22.29 5.82 6.02
N ASN A 315 22.10 6.50 4.89
CA ASN A 315 20.79 7.03 4.48
C ASN A 315 20.11 6.17 3.41
N SER A 316 20.87 5.35 2.68
CA SER A 316 20.32 4.48 1.64
C SER A 316 21.11 3.19 1.47
N ALA A 317 20.39 2.13 1.10
CA ALA A 317 20.92 0.82 0.76
C ALA A 317 20.46 0.40 -0.65
N VAL A 318 21.34 -0.25 -1.38
CA VAL A 318 21.13 -0.63 -2.79
C VAL A 318 21.51 -2.08 -2.98
N GLY A 319 20.55 -2.90 -3.39
CA GLY A 319 20.76 -4.29 -3.77
C GLY A 319 20.91 -4.44 -5.28
N THR A 320 21.82 -5.33 -5.71
CA THR A 320 22.20 -5.50 -7.11
C THR A 320 21.94 -6.92 -7.63
N TYR A 321 22.01 -7.08 -8.96
CA TYR A 321 21.81 -8.36 -9.63
C TYR A 321 22.90 -9.40 -9.34
N ASN A 322 24.13 -8.96 -9.03
CA ASN A 322 25.23 -9.86 -8.71
C ASN A 322 25.26 -10.29 -7.23
N GLY A 323 24.31 -9.80 -6.42
CA GLY A 323 24.20 -10.14 -5.00
C GLY A 323 24.98 -9.22 -4.06
N VAL A 324 25.48 -8.09 -4.54
CA VAL A 324 26.18 -7.09 -3.71
C VAL A 324 25.19 -6.08 -3.15
N ILE A 325 25.41 -5.66 -1.90
CA ILE A 325 24.65 -4.58 -1.26
C ILE A 325 25.58 -3.39 -1.03
N HIS A 326 25.24 -2.25 -1.62
CA HIS A 326 25.96 -0.99 -1.41
C HIS A 326 25.21 -0.10 -0.43
N LEU A 327 25.95 0.58 0.43
CA LEU A 327 25.43 1.53 1.41
C LEU A 327 25.99 2.91 1.11
N LEU A 328 25.12 3.92 1.19
CA LEU A 328 25.49 5.31 1.02
C LEU A 328 25.00 6.12 2.23
N ASP A 329 25.96 6.79 2.84
CA ASP A 329 25.74 7.93 3.69
C ASP A 329 25.75 9.19 2.83
N ALA A 330 24.59 9.82 2.66
CA ALA A 330 24.48 11.01 1.83
C ALA A 330 25.08 12.25 2.49
N SER A 331 25.16 12.27 3.83
CA SER A 331 25.64 13.41 4.61
C SER A 331 27.17 13.51 4.59
N THR A 332 27.85 12.37 4.73
CA THR A 332 29.32 12.31 4.71
C THR A 332 29.88 11.93 3.33
N GLY A 333 29.03 11.42 2.43
CA GLY A 333 29.44 10.82 1.16
C GLY A 333 30.11 9.45 1.32
N THR A 334 30.12 8.89 2.53
CA THR A 334 30.73 7.59 2.82
C THR A 334 29.99 6.47 2.11
N ARG A 335 30.76 5.53 1.56
CA ARG A 335 30.25 4.39 0.79
C ARG A 335 30.79 3.11 1.40
N SER A 336 29.88 2.22 1.78
CA SER A 336 30.24 0.91 2.31
C SER A 336 29.67 -0.20 1.43
N LEU A 337 30.26 -1.38 1.56
CA LEU A 337 29.94 -2.55 0.77
C LEU A 337 29.71 -3.73 1.70
N LEU A 338 28.61 -4.46 1.49
CA LEU A 338 28.39 -5.77 2.07
C LEU A 338 28.49 -6.80 0.94
N GLU A 339 29.65 -7.46 0.87
CA GLU A 339 29.88 -8.56 -0.06
C GLU A 339 29.33 -9.87 0.53
N ARG A 340 28.51 -10.54 -0.27
CA ARG A 340 27.96 -11.86 0.06
C ARG A 340 28.84 -12.95 -0.52
N THR A 341 28.99 -14.05 0.22
CA THR A 341 29.74 -15.24 -0.24
C THR A 341 29.06 -15.88 -1.44
N ASP A 342 27.73 -15.84 -1.47
CA ASP A 342 26.91 -16.45 -2.51
C ASP A 342 26.38 -15.38 -3.47
N ARG A 343 26.84 -15.41 -4.72
CA ARG A 343 26.46 -14.46 -5.78
C ARG A 343 25.05 -14.76 -6.31
N GLY A 344 24.03 -14.36 -5.57
CA GLY A 344 22.63 -14.42 -5.98
C GLY A 344 21.98 -13.03 -5.94
N SER A 345 21.22 -12.69 -6.98
CA SER A 345 20.48 -11.43 -7.11
C SER A 345 19.67 -11.07 -5.85
N ILE A 346 19.72 -9.80 -5.44
CA ILE A 346 18.96 -9.28 -4.30
C ILE A 346 17.58 -8.82 -4.79
N ALA A 347 16.52 -9.48 -4.35
CA ALA A 347 15.16 -9.14 -4.74
C ALA A 347 14.65 -7.88 -4.04
N THR A 348 14.96 -7.70 -2.76
CA THR A 348 14.61 -6.49 -2.01
C THR A 348 15.58 -6.29 -0.84
N VAL A 349 15.73 -5.04 -0.41
CA VAL A 349 16.44 -4.65 0.81
C VAL A 349 15.53 -3.78 1.65
N LYS A 350 15.68 -3.87 2.98
CA LYS A 350 15.10 -2.93 3.93
C LYS A 350 16.18 -2.42 4.86
N LEU A 351 16.42 -1.12 4.80
CA LEU A 351 17.35 -0.43 5.69
C LEU A 351 16.62 -0.08 6.99
N LEU A 352 17.17 -0.54 8.12
CA LEU A 352 16.74 -0.21 9.47
C LEU A 352 17.87 0.60 10.14
N GLU A 353 17.59 1.21 11.29
CA GLU A 353 18.54 2.12 11.97
C GLU A 353 19.92 1.49 12.24
N SER A 354 19.93 0.20 12.55
CA SER A 354 21.12 -0.55 12.97
C SER A 354 21.40 -1.80 12.13
N HIS A 355 20.48 -2.16 11.23
CA HIS A 355 20.52 -3.44 10.50
C HIS A 355 20.01 -3.28 9.07
N ILE A 356 20.34 -4.26 8.23
CA ILE A 356 19.77 -4.42 6.90
C ILE A 356 19.14 -5.80 6.81
N LEU A 357 17.94 -5.83 6.27
CA LEU A 357 17.30 -7.05 5.80
C LEU A 357 17.48 -7.13 4.30
N ALA A 358 18.00 -8.25 3.81
CA ALA A 358 18.14 -8.51 2.39
C ALA A 358 17.42 -9.80 2.05
N VAL A 359 16.51 -9.76 1.08
CA VAL A 359 15.88 -10.98 0.56
C VAL A 359 16.42 -11.26 -0.84
N THR A 360 16.98 -12.43 -1.03
CA THR A 360 17.53 -12.88 -2.31
C THR A 360 16.42 -13.35 -3.23
N ARG A 361 16.69 -13.38 -4.54
CA ARG A 361 15.77 -13.92 -5.54
C ARG A 361 15.48 -15.42 -5.33
N THR A 362 16.34 -16.14 -4.62
CA THR A 362 16.17 -17.57 -4.31
C THR A 362 15.37 -17.84 -3.05
N GLY A 363 14.87 -16.81 -2.36
CA GLY A 363 14.05 -17.00 -1.17
C GLY A 363 14.81 -16.97 0.15
N GLN A 364 16.07 -16.53 0.18
CA GLN A 364 16.81 -16.39 1.43
C GLN A 364 16.66 -14.98 2.00
N LEU A 365 16.27 -14.87 3.27
CA LEU A 365 16.36 -13.66 4.07
C LEU A 365 17.69 -13.66 4.80
N GLU A 366 18.44 -12.59 4.67
CA GLU A 366 19.70 -12.36 5.37
C GLU A 366 19.61 -11.09 6.21
N ILE A 367 20.13 -11.18 7.43
CA ILE A 367 20.15 -10.07 8.38
C ILE A 367 21.60 -9.64 8.58
N HIS A 368 21.90 -8.39 8.27
CA HIS A 368 23.24 -7.82 8.39
C HIS A 368 23.25 -6.69 9.42
N ALA A 369 24.28 -6.60 10.25
CA ALA A 369 24.50 -5.40 11.06
C ALA A 369 25.01 -4.28 10.16
N LEU A 370 24.59 -3.04 10.43
CA LEU A 370 25.20 -1.90 9.77
C LEU A 370 26.65 -1.70 10.24
N PRO A 371 27.58 -1.43 9.31
CA PRO A 371 28.98 -1.20 9.65
C PRO A 371 29.11 0.06 10.51
N LYS A 372 29.78 -0.06 11.67
CA LYS A 372 30.12 1.09 12.51
C LYS A 372 31.42 1.71 11.98
N GLY A 373 31.30 2.78 11.20
CA GLY A 373 32.44 3.46 10.56
C GLY A 373 32.71 2.94 9.15
N GLY A 374 32.85 3.86 8.20
CA GLY A 374 32.80 3.71 6.74
C GLY A 374 33.79 2.78 6.02
N ALA A 375 34.18 1.65 6.60
CA ALA A 375 35.01 0.66 5.94
C ALA A 375 34.16 -0.27 5.05
N THR A 376 34.80 -0.82 4.01
CA THR A 376 34.35 -2.02 3.30
C THR A 376 34.43 -3.19 4.28
N ILE A 377 33.31 -3.84 4.57
CA ILE A 377 33.29 -4.91 5.55
C ILE A 377 32.59 -6.13 4.94
N SER A 378 33.37 -7.16 4.59
CA SER A 378 32.82 -8.48 4.34
C SER A 378 32.50 -9.13 5.69
N HIS A 379 31.27 -8.94 6.19
CA HIS A 379 30.77 -9.69 7.34
C HIS A 379 29.74 -10.71 6.87
N PRO A 380 29.82 -11.96 7.36
CA PRO A 380 28.72 -12.90 7.16
C PRO A 380 27.44 -12.34 7.78
N PRO A 381 26.26 -12.68 7.25
CA PRO A 381 25.00 -12.29 7.86
C PRO A 381 24.94 -12.81 9.31
N ILE A 382 24.35 -12.01 10.20
CA ILE A 382 24.07 -12.39 11.59
C ILE A 382 23.16 -13.61 11.61
N ALA A 383 22.19 -13.64 10.68
CA ALA A 383 21.25 -14.72 10.55
C ALA A 383 20.76 -14.86 9.10
N THR A 384 20.44 -16.09 8.72
CA THR A 384 19.90 -16.43 7.41
C THR A 384 18.71 -17.36 7.56
N PHE A 385 17.61 -17.09 6.84
CA PHE A 385 16.37 -17.86 6.85
C PHE A 385 15.91 -18.18 5.44
N ALA A 386 15.36 -19.37 5.23
CA ALA A 386 14.70 -19.72 3.98
C ALA A 386 13.22 -19.33 4.04
N LEU A 387 12.84 -18.27 3.32
CA LEU A 387 11.45 -17.83 3.16
C LEU A 387 10.72 -18.56 2.03
N ALA A 388 11.44 -19.00 1.01
CA ALA A 388 10.86 -19.73 -0.11
C ALA A 388 11.80 -20.83 -0.63
N GLN A 389 11.20 -21.84 -1.26
CA GLN A 389 11.92 -22.94 -1.91
C GLN A 389 12.11 -22.70 -3.41
N ARG A 390 11.44 -21.68 -3.96
CA ARG A 390 11.44 -21.35 -5.39
C ARG A 390 11.91 -19.92 -5.58
N ALA A 391 12.34 -19.61 -6.81
CA ALA A 391 12.68 -18.25 -7.18
C ALA A 391 11.46 -17.33 -6.99
N LEU A 392 11.68 -16.23 -6.29
CA LEU A 392 10.65 -15.24 -6.00
C LEU A 392 10.30 -14.48 -7.28
N LEU A 393 9.02 -14.13 -7.43
CA LEU A 393 8.52 -13.21 -8.43
C LEU A 393 8.56 -11.78 -7.90
N THR A 394 8.10 -11.58 -6.66
CA THR A 394 8.17 -10.30 -5.92
C THR A 394 8.31 -10.55 -4.42
N VAL A 395 8.81 -9.54 -3.71
CA VAL A 395 8.89 -9.49 -2.26
C VAL A 395 8.59 -8.08 -1.80
N ALA A 396 7.77 -7.96 -0.77
CA ALA A 396 7.51 -6.69 -0.10
C ALA A 396 7.78 -6.82 1.40
N ILE A 397 8.43 -5.81 1.97
CA ILE A 397 8.71 -5.70 3.40
C ILE A 397 7.96 -4.46 3.90
N SER A 398 7.22 -4.59 5.00
CA SER A 398 6.48 -3.48 5.58
C SER A 398 7.40 -2.41 6.15
N GLU A 399 6.86 -1.22 6.37
CA GLU A 399 7.57 -0.17 7.10
C GLU A 399 7.54 -0.52 8.61
N PRO A 400 8.66 -0.34 9.35
CA PRO A 400 8.60 -0.35 10.81
C PRO A 400 7.77 0.86 11.25
N SER A 401 6.64 0.64 11.93
CA SER A 401 5.80 1.74 12.40
C SER A 401 6.56 2.57 13.44
N SER A 402 7.09 3.72 13.05
CA SER A 402 7.84 4.58 13.97
C SER A 402 6.94 5.41 14.89
N ASN A 403 5.63 5.48 14.66
CA ASN A 403 4.68 6.12 15.56
C ASN A 403 3.24 5.62 15.29
N ARG A 404 2.72 4.72 16.14
CA ARG A 404 1.27 4.59 16.33
C ARG A 404 0.92 5.15 17.71
N CYS A 405 0.39 6.37 17.68
CA CYS A 405 0.05 7.25 18.80
C CYS A 405 -0.81 6.62 19.94
N LEU A 406 -1.40 5.44 19.76
CA LEU A 406 -2.35 4.91 20.76
C LEU A 406 -1.75 4.07 21.89
N GLN A 407 -0.42 3.85 21.92
CA GLN A 407 0.19 2.93 22.89
C GLN A 407 0.41 3.52 24.31
N ASP A 408 0.54 4.84 24.48
CA ASP A 408 0.96 5.44 25.76
C ASP A 408 -0.13 6.24 26.50
N PHE A 409 -1.33 5.67 26.68
CA PHE A 409 -2.43 6.37 27.38
C PHE A 409 -3.02 5.66 28.59
N ASP A 410 -2.47 4.52 29.03
CA ASP A 410 -2.72 4.02 30.38
C ASP A 410 -1.69 4.64 31.33
N ALA A 411 -2.07 5.73 32.01
CA ALA A 411 -1.26 6.34 33.07
C ALA A 411 -0.97 5.38 34.26
N ASP A 412 -1.66 4.24 34.31
CA ASP A 412 -1.43 3.16 35.28
C ASP A 412 -0.50 2.04 34.76
N ALA A 413 -0.13 2.04 33.47
CA ALA A 413 0.81 1.08 32.90
C ALA A 413 2.26 1.58 33.07
N LYS A 414 2.77 1.51 34.31
CA LYS A 414 4.18 1.73 34.59
C LYS A 414 5.07 0.83 33.70
N HIS A 415 5.93 1.44 32.89
CA HIS A 415 7.18 0.88 32.35
C HIS A 415 7.13 -0.32 31.38
N ASN A 416 6.05 -0.55 30.63
CA ASN A 416 6.20 -1.37 29.43
C ASN A 416 6.77 -0.51 28.29
N THR A 417 8.10 -0.48 28.16
CA THR A 417 8.76 -0.08 26.92
C THR A 417 8.08 -0.83 25.78
N SER A 418 7.30 -0.14 24.95
CA SER A 418 6.59 -0.75 23.84
C SER A 418 7.63 -1.34 22.89
N LEU A 419 7.75 -2.68 22.92
CA LEU A 419 8.32 -3.41 21.81
C LEU A 419 7.50 -2.99 20.58
N GLY A 420 8.15 -2.43 19.55
CA GLY A 420 7.51 -1.73 18.42
C GLY A 420 6.48 -2.54 17.63
N ASP A 421 6.06 -2.07 16.46
CA ASP A 421 5.16 -2.88 15.63
C ASP A 421 5.93 -4.04 14.95
N PRO A 422 5.28 -5.20 14.77
CA PRO A 422 5.90 -6.34 14.10
C PRO A 422 6.18 -6.03 12.62
N LEU A 423 7.34 -6.47 12.13
CA LEU A 423 7.68 -6.34 10.71
C LEU A 423 7.04 -7.48 9.91
N SER A 424 6.49 -7.18 8.74
CA SER A 424 5.93 -8.20 7.85
C SER A 424 6.70 -8.32 6.55
N ILE A 425 6.81 -9.56 6.07
CA ILE A 425 7.45 -9.90 4.81
C ILE A 425 6.47 -10.73 4.00
N VAL A 426 6.14 -10.28 2.80
CA VAL A 426 5.32 -11.01 1.84
C VAL A 426 6.20 -11.46 0.70
N THR A 427 6.24 -12.77 0.48
CA THR A 427 6.94 -13.37 -0.66
C THR A 427 5.93 -13.96 -1.63
N VAL A 428 6.19 -13.76 -2.91
CA VAL A 428 5.38 -14.34 -3.99
C VAL A 428 6.29 -15.14 -4.89
N ASP A 429 5.92 -16.39 -5.15
CA ASP A 429 6.60 -17.27 -6.09
C ASP A 429 5.59 -17.85 -7.10
N GLN A 430 6.05 -18.77 -7.95
CA GLN A 430 5.16 -19.42 -8.93
C GLN A 430 4.07 -20.31 -8.30
N GLY A 431 4.21 -20.69 -7.04
CA GLY A 431 3.25 -21.52 -6.30
C GLY A 431 2.19 -20.72 -5.57
N GLY A 432 2.50 -19.48 -5.15
CA GLY A 432 1.54 -18.65 -4.42
C GLY A 432 2.19 -17.55 -3.60
N VAL A 433 1.53 -17.19 -2.50
CA VAL A 433 1.92 -16.12 -1.58
C VAL A 433 2.22 -16.71 -0.20
N SER A 434 3.31 -16.26 0.42
CA SER A 434 3.63 -16.53 1.83
C SER A 434 3.78 -15.22 2.59
N HIS A 435 3.18 -15.13 3.77
CA HIS A 435 3.27 -13.98 4.67
C HIS A 435 3.97 -14.40 5.96
N PHE A 436 5.11 -13.77 6.22
CA PHE A 436 5.89 -13.92 7.44
C PHE A 436 5.76 -12.68 8.31
N THR A 437 5.77 -12.87 9.63
CA THR A 437 5.84 -11.77 10.59
C THR A 437 7.02 -11.98 11.53
N MET A 438 7.74 -10.89 11.79
CA MET A 438 8.85 -10.83 12.73
C MET A 438 8.38 -9.96 13.91
N PRO A 439 7.97 -10.56 15.03
CA PRO A 439 7.55 -9.78 16.19
C PRO A 439 8.77 -9.05 16.77
N PRO A 440 8.60 -7.89 17.41
CA PRO A 440 9.74 -7.23 18.03
C PRO A 440 10.26 -8.08 19.19
N SER A 441 11.56 -7.99 19.42
CA SER A 441 12.28 -8.78 20.43
C SER A 441 13.25 -7.90 21.19
N SER A 442 13.22 -7.99 22.52
CA SER A 442 14.22 -7.42 23.41
C SER A 442 15.36 -8.41 23.75
N GLN A 443 15.26 -9.65 23.27
CA GLN A 443 16.16 -10.74 23.65
C GLN A 443 17.41 -10.85 22.75
N THR A 444 17.43 -10.10 21.64
CA THR A 444 18.45 -10.23 20.58
C THR A 444 19.08 -8.87 20.27
N SER A 445 20.30 -8.87 19.72
CA SER A 445 20.96 -7.64 19.24
C SER A 445 20.22 -6.99 18.07
N PHE A 446 19.46 -7.80 17.33
CA PHE A 446 18.54 -7.39 16.29
C PHE A 446 17.14 -7.17 16.91
N PRO A 447 16.42 -6.06 16.62
CA PRO A 447 15.20 -5.66 17.32
C PRO A 447 13.96 -6.53 17.05
N TYR A 448 14.07 -7.58 16.23
CA TYR A 448 12.96 -8.48 15.93
C TYR A 448 13.36 -9.94 16.17
N ALA A 449 12.38 -10.77 16.50
CA ALA A 449 12.53 -12.21 16.57
C ALA A 449 12.61 -12.82 15.17
N LEU A 450 12.74 -14.14 15.14
CA LEU A 450 12.78 -14.91 13.91
C LEU A 450 11.47 -14.78 13.10
N PRO A 451 11.53 -14.85 11.77
CA PRO A 451 10.33 -14.79 10.93
C PRO A 451 9.44 -16.00 11.16
N GLU A 452 8.19 -15.75 11.54
CA GLU A 452 7.14 -16.75 11.72
C GLU A 452 6.25 -16.78 10.48
N LEU A 453 6.05 -17.96 9.89
CA LEU A 453 5.11 -18.14 8.78
C LEU A 453 3.68 -18.07 9.31
N ASN A 454 2.97 -16.99 8.99
CA ASN A 454 1.57 -16.84 9.39
C ASN A 454 0.62 -17.50 8.40
N VAL A 455 0.84 -17.27 7.11
CA VAL A 455 -0.09 -17.66 6.06
C VAL A 455 0.69 -18.09 4.82
N ARG A 456 0.27 -19.20 4.22
CA ARG A 456 0.73 -19.65 2.89
C ARG A 456 -0.48 -20.04 2.05
N ILE A 457 -0.67 -19.36 0.93
CA ILE A 457 -1.82 -19.58 0.06
C ILE A 457 -1.33 -19.95 -1.34
N GLY A 458 -1.80 -21.08 -1.85
CA GLY A 458 -1.52 -21.54 -3.21
C GLY A 458 -2.39 -20.83 -4.24
N MET A 459 -1.81 -20.44 -5.37
CA MET A 459 -2.51 -19.80 -6.49
C MET A 459 -2.41 -20.67 -7.73
N HIS A 460 -3.31 -21.65 -7.86
CA HIS A 460 -3.32 -22.58 -8.98
C HIS A 460 -4.10 -22.02 -10.17
N GLY A 461 -3.54 -22.15 -11.38
CA GLY A 461 -4.21 -21.77 -12.63
C GLY A 461 -4.13 -20.28 -12.99
N GLU A 462 -3.61 -19.44 -12.11
CA GLU A 462 -3.36 -18.02 -12.37
C GLU A 462 -1.85 -17.75 -12.49
N ARG A 463 -1.47 -16.83 -13.39
CA ARG A 463 -0.07 -16.38 -13.47
C ARG A 463 0.11 -15.12 -12.64
N LEU A 464 0.80 -15.23 -11.51
CA LEU A 464 1.07 -14.08 -10.65
C LEU A 464 1.97 -13.05 -11.38
N ILE A 465 1.59 -11.78 -11.29
CA ILE A 465 2.31 -10.65 -11.90
C ILE A 465 3.12 -9.94 -10.82
N GLY A 466 2.48 -9.57 -9.72
CA GLY A 466 3.07 -8.73 -8.68
C GLY A 466 2.20 -8.69 -7.42
N ALA A 467 2.73 -8.10 -6.36
CA ALA A 467 2.05 -7.93 -5.09
C ALA A 467 2.67 -6.75 -4.34
N SER A 468 1.84 -6.08 -3.55
CA SER A 468 2.23 -4.97 -2.69
C SER A 468 1.60 -5.14 -1.31
N ILE A 469 2.34 -4.81 -0.26
CA ILE A 469 1.84 -4.78 1.12
C ILE A 469 1.64 -3.33 1.56
N GLY A 470 0.58 -3.07 2.32
CA GLY A 470 0.40 -1.75 2.92
C GLY A 470 1.38 -1.53 4.07
N ALA A 471 1.58 -0.26 4.44
CA ALA A 471 2.58 0.13 5.45
C ALA A 471 2.33 -0.51 6.83
N SER A 472 1.06 -0.69 7.22
CA SER A 472 0.64 -1.33 8.47
C SER A 472 0.73 -2.86 8.45
N ALA A 473 0.99 -3.44 7.28
CA ALA A 473 1.02 -4.86 6.99
C ALA A 473 -0.27 -5.64 7.23
N HIS A 474 -1.39 -4.98 7.54
CA HIS A 474 -2.65 -5.67 7.81
C HIS A 474 -3.25 -6.31 6.57
N ARG A 475 -2.98 -5.73 5.40
CA ARG A 475 -3.46 -6.18 4.12
C ARG A 475 -2.39 -6.06 3.05
N ALA A 476 -2.51 -6.94 2.08
CA ALA A 476 -1.73 -6.89 0.87
C ALA A 476 -2.64 -7.09 -0.33
N ILE A 477 -2.18 -6.57 -1.46
CA ILE A 477 -2.81 -6.67 -2.76
C ILE A 477 -1.96 -7.62 -3.61
N LEU A 478 -2.62 -8.56 -4.28
CA LEU A 478 -2.04 -9.48 -5.23
C LEU A 478 -2.62 -9.19 -6.61
N ILE A 479 -1.75 -9.15 -7.62
CA ILE A 479 -2.10 -8.98 -9.02
C ILE A 479 -1.74 -10.26 -9.77
N SER A 480 -2.72 -10.79 -10.51
CA SER A 480 -2.54 -11.96 -11.35
C SER A 480 -3.06 -11.73 -12.76
N ASN A 481 -2.49 -12.47 -13.70
CA ASN A 481 -2.95 -12.59 -15.07
C ASN A 481 -3.79 -13.87 -15.19
N LEU A 482 -5.03 -13.72 -15.66
CA LEU A 482 -5.96 -14.82 -15.88
C LEU A 482 -5.80 -15.48 -17.27
N GLY A 483 -4.87 -14.99 -18.10
CA GLY A 483 -4.65 -15.47 -19.47
C GLY A 483 -5.67 -14.90 -20.47
N GLY A 484 -5.72 -15.51 -21.65
CA GLY A 484 -6.62 -15.11 -22.76
C GLY A 484 -5.98 -14.23 -23.83
N VAL A 485 -6.66 -14.14 -24.99
CA VAL A 485 -6.34 -13.16 -26.04
C VAL A 485 -7.00 -11.84 -25.63
N LEU A 486 -6.16 -10.84 -25.35
CA LEU A 486 -6.36 -9.73 -24.41
C LEU A 486 -6.22 -10.20 -22.94
N PRO A 487 -5.05 -10.02 -22.32
CA PRO A 487 -4.80 -10.50 -20.96
C PRO A 487 -5.69 -9.77 -19.97
N LYS A 488 -6.45 -10.53 -19.17
CA LYS A 488 -7.26 -10.00 -18.07
C LYS A 488 -6.47 -10.06 -16.77
N CYS A 489 -6.39 -8.93 -16.07
CA CYS A 489 -5.81 -8.87 -14.73
C CYS A 489 -6.88 -9.01 -13.66
N ALA A 490 -6.59 -9.76 -12.61
CA ALA A 490 -7.37 -9.77 -11.37
C ALA A 490 -6.56 -9.10 -10.27
N VAL A 491 -7.26 -8.38 -9.40
CA VAL A 491 -6.69 -7.77 -8.20
C VAL A 491 -7.39 -8.36 -6.98
N ARG A 492 -6.60 -8.83 -6.03
CA ARG A 492 -7.10 -9.54 -4.85
C ARG A 492 -6.53 -8.92 -3.60
N SER A 493 -7.38 -8.68 -2.59
CA SER A 493 -6.90 -8.35 -1.25
C SER A 493 -6.92 -9.58 -0.36
N TYR A 494 -6.00 -9.65 0.58
CA TYR A 494 -6.11 -10.58 1.70
C TYR A 494 -5.69 -9.89 2.99
N SER A 495 -6.22 -10.37 4.13
CA SER A 495 -5.87 -9.87 5.46
C SER A 495 -5.41 -11.01 6.34
N PHE A 496 -4.27 -10.84 7.02
CA PHE A 496 -3.67 -11.91 7.82
C PHE A 496 -4.32 -12.09 9.19
N ARG A 497 -5.02 -11.06 9.72
CA ARG A 497 -5.51 -11.05 11.11
C ARG A 497 -6.80 -11.84 11.36
N ARG A 498 -7.34 -12.52 10.33
CA ARG A 498 -8.50 -13.40 10.45
C ARG A 498 -8.17 -14.77 9.85
N PRO A 499 -7.77 -15.75 10.68
CA PRO A 499 -7.46 -17.12 10.22
C PRO A 499 -8.63 -17.83 9.52
N SER A 500 -9.87 -17.38 9.74
CA SER A 500 -11.07 -17.89 9.04
C SER A 500 -11.30 -17.27 7.66
N ASP A 501 -10.59 -16.18 7.33
CA ASP A 501 -10.68 -15.41 6.09
C ASP A 501 -9.46 -15.66 5.19
N GLU A 502 -8.96 -16.90 5.09
CA GLU A 502 -7.91 -17.34 4.13
C GLU A 502 -8.29 -17.12 2.64
N ARG A 503 -9.33 -16.35 2.36
CA ARG A 503 -9.83 -16.06 1.03
C ARG A 503 -9.18 -14.80 0.50
N PHE A 504 -8.48 -14.94 -0.61
CA PHE A 504 -8.22 -13.82 -1.50
C PHE A 504 -9.56 -13.26 -1.99
N LEU A 505 -9.89 -12.06 -1.53
CA LEU A 505 -11.11 -11.37 -1.93
C LEU A 505 -10.82 -10.57 -3.21
N PRO A 506 -11.47 -10.89 -4.34
CA PRO A 506 -11.37 -10.05 -5.52
C PRO A 506 -11.84 -8.63 -5.22
N LEU A 507 -11.05 -7.65 -5.65
CA LEU A 507 -11.41 -6.24 -5.63
C LEU A 507 -11.57 -5.73 -7.06
N ARG A 508 -12.31 -4.64 -7.21
CA ARG A 508 -12.48 -3.94 -8.48
C ARG A 508 -11.90 -2.52 -8.41
N PRO A 509 -10.57 -2.36 -8.34
CA PRO A 509 -9.93 -1.05 -8.26
C PRO A 509 -10.08 -0.24 -9.56
N THR A 510 -10.18 -0.92 -10.71
CA THR A 510 -10.41 -0.28 -12.01
C THR A 510 -11.61 -0.92 -12.69
N PRO A 511 -12.31 -0.21 -13.61
CA PRO A 511 -13.41 -0.80 -14.39
C PRO A 511 -13.01 -2.07 -15.14
N ASP A 512 -11.75 -2.11 -15.60
CA ASP A 512 -11.16 -3.17 -16.42
C ASP A 512 -10.66 -4.39 -15.63
N THR A 513 -10.64 -4.32 -14.30
CA THR A 513 -10.20 -5.45 -13.47
C THR A 513 -11.23 -6.57 -13.54
N ALA A 514 -10.77 -7.78 -13.87
CA ALA A 514 -11.62 -8.96 -13.92
C ALA A 514 -11.95 -9.46 -12.52
N LEU A 515 -13.20 -9.89 -12.32
CA LEU A 515 -13.67 -10.57 -11.11
C LEU A 515 -13.68 -12.09 -11.34
N PRO A 516 -12.64 -12.81 -10.92
CA PRO A 516 -12.63 -14.27 -10.96
C PRO A 516 -13.71 -14.85 -10.03
N PRO A 517 -14.36 -15.97 -10.42
CA PRO A 517 -15.52 -16.51 -9.71
C PRO A 517 -15.24 -16.75 -8.23
N ASP A 518 -16.26 -16.55 -7.39
CA ASP A 518 -16.16 -16.83 -5.96
C ASP A 518 -15.85 -18.32 -5.76
N VAL A 519 -14.79 -18.60 -4.99
CA VAL A 519 -14.24 -19.95 -4.77
C VAL A 519 -15.28 -20.90 -4.17
N LYS A 520 -16.39 -20.39 -3.65
CA LYS A 520 -17.53 -21.18 -3.18
C LYS A 520 -18.23 -22.00 -4.27
N GLU A 521 -18.15 -21.62 -5.55
CA GLU A 521 -18.83 -22.36 -6.63
C GLU A 521 -17.90 -23.33 -7.39
N ALA A 522 -16.58 -23.11 -7.35
CA ALA A 522 -15.61 -23.87 -8.15
C ALA A 522 -15.31 -25.29 -7.65
N TYR A 523 -15.87 -25.71 -6.50
CA TYR A 523 -15.70 -27.05 -5.93
C TYR A 523 -16.92 -27.98 -6.11
N THR A 524 -17.86 -27.66 -7.01
CA THR A 524 -18.81 -28.68 -7.49
C THR A 524 -18.07 -29.59 -8.48
N ALA A 525 -17.90 -30.85 -8.07
CA ALA A 525 -17.02 -31.86 -8.66
C ALA A 525 -17.12 -32.01 -10.20
N PRO A 526 -16.02 -32.33 -10.90
CA PRO A 526 -16.12 -32.82 -12.27
C PRO A 526 -16.83 -34.18 -12.27
N THR A 527 -17.96 -34.22 -12.96
CA THR A 527 -18.71 -35.44 -13.23
C THR A 527 -17.81 -36.44 -13.97
N ARG A 528 -17.65 -37.61 -13.35
CA ARG A 528 -17.03 -38.84 -13.84
C ARG A 528 -16.91 -38.94 -15.37
N ALA A 529 -15.72 -38.68 -15.91
CA ALA A 529 -15.39 -39.01 -17.30
C ALA A 529 -15.30 -40.54 -17.46
N THR A 530 -16.03 -41.06 -18.44
CA THR A 530 -15.99 -42.45 -18.91
C THR A 530 -14.60 -42.82 -19.45
N PRO A 531 -14.07 -44.02 -19.17
CA PRO A 531 -12.74 -44.40 -19.64
C PRO A 531 -12.76 -44.73 -21.14
N LEU A 532 -11.91 -44.05 -21.91
CA LEU A 532 -11.59 -44.41 -23.29
C LEU A 532 -10.58 -45.57 -23.33
N HIS A 533 -10.92 -46.57 -24.12
CA HIS A 533 -10.19 -47.81 -24.36
C HIS A 533 -8.90 -47.52 -25.16
N VAL A 534 -7.74 -47.96 -24.67
CA VAL A 534 -6.45 -47.90 -25.39
C VAL A 534 -6.12 -49.30 -25.93
N PRO A 535 -5.77 -49.48 -27.22
CA PRO A 535 -5.28 -50.78 -27.73
C PRO A 535 -3.75 -50.91 -27.52
N PRO A 536 -3.20 -52.12 -27.39
CA PRO A 536 -1.78 -52.33 -27.11
C PRO A 536 -0.93 -52.23 -28.37
N ALA A 537 0.23 -51.58 -28.26
CA ALA A 537 1.26 -51.52 -29.31
C ALA A 537 2.32 -52.62 -29.11
N THR A 538 2.66 -53.30 -30.21
CA THR A 538 3.79 -54.24 -30.33
C THR A 538 5.13 -53.51 -30.49
N PRO A 539 6.27 -54.14 -30.13
CA PRO A 539 7.57 -53.48 -30.02
C PRO A 539 8.50 -53.74 -31.23
N SER A 540 9.18 -52.70 -31.67
CA SER A 540 10.45 -52.73 -32.42
C SER A 540 11.03 -51.31 -32.31
N GLY A 541 12.15 -51.02 -31.67
CA GLY A 541 13.47 -51.64 -31.83
C GLY A 541 14.34 -50.62 -32.55
N GLY A 542 15.36 -50.05 -31.88
CA GLY A 542 16.44 -49.33 -32.55
C GLY A 542 16.80 -47.94 -32.01
N GLU A 543 18.02 -47.89 -31.47
CA GLU A 543 18.96 -46.75 -31.43
C GLU A 543 18.87 -45.70 -30.32
N ILE A 544 19.76 -45.93 -29.35
CA ILE A 544 20.31 -44.99 -28.39
C ILE A 544 21.00 -43.84 -29.14
N ARG A 545 20.45 -42.63 -29.06
CA ARG A 545 21.18 -41.38 -29.29
C ARG A 545 21.17 -40.53 -28.03
N SER A 546 22.37 -40.17 -27.59
CA SER A 546 22.65 -39.33 -26.44
C SER A 546 22.01 -37.94 -26.58
N SER A 547 20.91 -37.70 -25.85
CA SER A 547 20.38 -36.36 -25.66
C SER A 547 21.11 -35.68 -24.49
N ARG A 548 21.94 -34.69 -24.82
CA ARG A 548 22.43 -33.67 -23.88
C ARG A 548 21.26 -33.13 -23.03
N PRO A 549 21.47 -32.80 -21.74
CA PRO A 549 20.44 -32.15 -20.94
C PRO A 549 20.04 -30.85 -21.64
N ARG A 550 18.75 -30.74 -22.00
CA ARG A 550 18.14 -29.48 -22.43
C ARG A 550 18.36 -28.47 -21.31
N ARG A 551 19.21 -27.49 -21.57
CA ARG A 551 19.29 -26.23 -20.84
C ARG A 551 17.89 -25.63 -20.91
N VAL A 552 17.18 -25.69 -19.79
CA VAL A 552 15.96 -24.92 -19.59
C VAL A 552 16.44 -23.49 -19.43
N ASP A 553 16.32 -22.71 -20.50
CA ASP A 553 16.44 -21.25 -20.42
C ASP A 553 15.23 -20.77 -19.60
N SER A 554 15.43 -20.77 -18.29
CA SER A 554 14.59 -20.09 -17.33
C SER A 554 14.52 -18.64 -17.77
N PHE A 555 13.37 -18.23 -18.29
CA PHE A 555 13.06 -16.82 -18.48
C PHE A 555 13.26 -16.14 -17.14
N SER A 556 14.37 -15.42 -17.03
CA SER A 556 14.53 -14.27 -16.17
C SER A 556 13.29 -13.38 -16.31
N SER A 557 13.11 -12.43 -15.41
CA SER A 557 12.25 -11.27 -15.65
C SER A 557 12.80 -10.42 -16.82
N SER A 558 13.00 -11.02 -18.00
CA SER A 558 13.15 -10.35 -19.28
C SER A 558 11.75 -10.00 -19.74
N THR A 559 11.20 -8.92 -19.18
CA THR A 559 10.43 -8.05 -20.06
C THR A 559 11.38 -7.64 -21.17
N SER A 560 11.05 -8.07 -22.38
CA SER A 560 11.74 -7.72 -23.62
C SER A 560 12.12 -6.24 -23.57
N THR A 561 13.42 -5.97 -23.63
CA THR A 561 13.99 -4.66 -23.96
C THR A 561 13.73 -4.36 -25.43
N SER A 562 12.48 -4.37 -25.86
CA SER A 562 12.09 -3.73 -27.11
C SER A 562 11.85 -2.26 -26.78
N SER A 563 12.77 -1.41 -27.23
CA SER A 563 12.69 0.05 -27.26
C SER A 563 11.55 0.60 -28.14
N ALA A 564 10.62 -0.25 -28.58
CA ALA A 564 9.46 0.14 -29.36
C ALA A 564 8.29 0.41 -28.42
N ALA A 565 7.84 1.67 -28.37
CA ALA A 565 6.55 2.02 -27.78
C ALA A 565 5.46 1.14 -28.40
N PRO A 566 4.65 0.42 -27.60
CA PRO A 566 3.55 -0.36 -28.14
C PRO A 566 2.55 0.56 -28.84
N SER A 567 2.12 0.17 -30.04
CA SER A 567 1.14 0.91 -30.85
C SER A 567 -0.11 1.31 -30.03
N PRO A 568 -0.61 2.56 -30.19
CA PRO A 568 -1.86 2.99 -29.57
C PRO A 568 -2.99 2.19 -30.21
N SER A 569 -3.40 1.13 -29.52
CA SER A 569 -4.56 0.32 -29.87
C SER A 569 -5.38 0.15 -28.61
N SER A 570 -6.70 0.00 -28.77
CA SER A 570 -7.72 -0.24 -27.75
C SER A 570 -7.52 -1.48 -26.87
N ARG A 571 -6.32 -2.06 -26.84
CA ARG A 571 -5.93 -3.20 -26.00
C ARG A 571 -5.86 -2.80 -24.53
N PHE A 572 -6.39 -3.67 -23.67
CA PHE A 572 -6.29 -3.61 -22.21
C PHE A 572 -4.85 -3.36 -21.73
N ASP A 573 -4.73 -2.50 -20.71
CA ASP A 573 -3.45 -2.09 -20.15
C ASP A 573 -2.94 -3.14 -19.16
N MET A 574 -1.83 -3.81 -19.47
CA MET A 574 -1.25 -4.80 -18.55
C MET A 574 -0.65 -4.09 -17.33
N LEU A 575 -1.00 -4.56 -16.15
CA LEU A 575 -0.48 -4.03 -14.89
C LEU A 575 0.99 -4.45 -14.68
N THR A 576 1.78 -3.54 -14.12
CA THR A 576 3.22 -3.76 -13.86
C THR A 576 3.59 -3.70 -12.39
N GLU A 577 2.97 -2.81 -11.62
CA GLU A 577 3.34 -2.55 -10.23
C GLU A 577 2.12 -2.04 -9.44
N SER A 578 2.16 -2.19 -8.12
CA SER A 578 1.16 -1.60 -7.23
C SER A 578 1.73 -0.98 -5.97
N ALA A 579 1.01 0.01 -5.45
CA ALA A 579 1.15 0.46 -4.06
C ALA A 579 -0.22 0.56 -3.42
N VAL A 580 -0.24 0.37 -2.12
CA VAL A 580 -1.46 0.42 -1.32
C VAL A 580 -1.18 1.17 -0.03
N ASP A 581 -2.07 2.11 0.29
CA ASP A 581 -2.25 2.57 1.66
C ASP A 581 -3.58 2.05 2.18
N GLU A 582 -3.49 1.24 3.22
CA GLU A 582 -4.60 0.52 3.80
C GLU A 582 -5.36 1.28 4.86
N SER A 583 -4.71 2.22 5.54
CA SER A 583 -5.36 3.09 6.52
C SER A 583 -6.32 4.06 5.83
N TYR A 584 -5.93 4.55 4.66
CA TYR A 584 -6.68 5.50 3.85
C TYR A 584 -7.42 4.87 2.67
N GLY A 585 -7.21 3.58 2.41
CA GLY A 585 -7.94 2.85 1.37
C GLY A 585 -7.53 3.22 -0.05
N ILE A 586 -6.28 3.64 -0.27
CA ILE A 586 -5.78 4.02 -1.59
C ILE A 586 -5.09 2.83 -2.24
N ILE A 587 -5.48 2.52 -3.48
CA ILE A 587 -4.79 1.54 -4.32
C ILE A 587 -4.32 2.22 -5.59
N CYS A 588 -3.01 2.18 -5.82
CA CYS A 588 -2.37 2.68 -7.04
C CYS A 588 -1.91 1.49 -7.88
N LEU A 589 -2.33 1.43 -9.14
CA LEU A 589 -1.94 0.39 -10.10
C LEU A 589 -1.28 1.02 -11.31
N ALA A 590 -0.03 0.65 -11.58
CA ALA A 590 0.69 1.08 -12.77
C ALA A 590 0.60 0.09 -13.90
N SER A 591 0.86 0.59 -15.10
CA SER A 591 0.74 -0.17 -16.33
C SER A 591 1.99 -0.15 -17.22
N VAL A 592 2.03 -1.10 -18.16
CA VAL A 592 3.06 -1.17 -19.21
C VAL A 592 3.02 0.01 -20.16
N ARG A 593 1.90 0.74 -20.23
CA ARG A 593 1.77 1.93 -21.07
C ARG A 593 2.02 3.22 -20.30
N GLY A 594 2.46 3.19 -19.05
CA GLY A 594 2.76 4.44 -18.33
C GLY A 594 1.55 5.20 -17.82
N ALA A 595 0.38 4.56 -17.79
CA ALA A 595 -0.77 5.03 -17.03
C ALA A 595 -0.72 4.49 -15.59
N VAL A 596 -1.27 5.29 -14.67
CA VAL A 596 -1.55 4.91 -13.28
C VAL A 596 -3.04 5.06 -13.02
N TRP A 597 -3.61 4.06 -12.36
CA TRP A 597 -4.94 4.11 -11.78
C TRP A 597 -4.83 4.36 -10.29
N ILE A 598 -5.51 5.39 -9.79
CA ILE A 598 -5.60 5.75 -8.37
C ILE A 598 -7.04 5.48 -7.94
N SER A 599 -7.22 4.53 -7.03
CA SER A 599 -8.53 4.07 -6.56
C SER A 599 -8.71 4.46 -5.11
N ASP A 600 -9.74 5.23 -4.79
CA ASP A 600 -10.04 5.69 -3.44
C ASP A 600 -11.20 4.91 -2.83
N TYR A 601 -10.88 3.98 -1.94
CA TYR A 601 -11.85 3.22 -1.16
C TYR A 601 -12.24 3.91 0.16
N GLY A 602 -11.44 4.86 0.64
CA GLY A 602 -11.61 5.52 1.93
C GLY A 602 -12.44 6.80 1.90
N ASN A 603 -12.68 7.37 0.71
CA ASN A 603 -13.30 8.67 0.50
C ASN A 603 -12.48 9.81 1.12
N LEU A 604 -11.23 9.96 0.65
CA LEU A 604 -10.29 10.97 1.12
C LEU A 604 -10.63 12.40 0.71
N VAL A 605 -11.47 12.58 -0.32
CA VAL A 605 -11.81 13.89 -0.90
C VAL A 605 -13.17 14.40 -0.43
#